data_AF-A0AB39Z4D7-F1
#
_entry.id   AF-A0AB39Z4D7-F1
#
_cell.length_a   1.000
_cell.length_b   1.000
_cell.length_c   1.000
_cell.angle_alpha   90.00
_cell.angle_beta   90.00
_cell.angle_gamma   90.00
#
_symmetry.space_group_name_H-M   'P 1'
#
loop_
_entity.id
_entity.type
_entity.pdbx_description
1 polymer ?
#
loop_
_entity_poly.entity_id
_entity_poly.type
_entity_poly.pdbx_seq_one_letter_code
_entity_poly.pdbx_strand_id
1 'polypeptide(L)'
;MSDFKKYFNHGNMVGLACDEGLVLATNSRDHLLYHLDDSIFLCAPRSANNRDKILQVCAQVEYITRDLGQTITVDQVQDMLSWKYKDEDSVYTLTAGQDGSGLHIYSLKSSKGSRKVMYAVRGTEEDDILSYLLEHWRQDLKLSEAEQLVRDLLKLNGNDYLDLCVIYKAEEKEFFDGPQKQAIEGFDENGSD
;
A
#
# COMPACT_ATOMS: atom_id res chain seq x y z
N MET A 1 -12.63 -38.38 15.12
CA MET A 1 -11.55 -37.43 15.42
C MET A 1 -12.01 -36.09 14.88
N SER A 2 -12.59 -35.29 15.77
CA SER A 2 -13.18 -34.00 15.43
C SER A 2 -12.05 -32.99 15.49
N ASP A 3 -11.56 -32.57 14.32
CA ASP A 3 -10.52 -31.56 14.23
C ASP A 3 -11.04 -30.27 14.85
N PHE A 4 -10.49 -29.97 16.02
CA PHE A 4 -10.54 -28.69 16.69
C PHE A 4 -9.87 -27.68 15.75
N LYS A 5 -10.60 -27.19 14.74
CA LYS A 5 -10.32 -25.89 14.12
C LYS A 5 -10.46 -24.89 15.25
N LYS A 6 -9.35 -24.64 15.95
CA LYS A 6 -9.15 -23.43 16.72
C LYS A 6 -9.30 -22.32 15.69
N TYR A 7 -10.50 -21.76 15.60
CA TYR A 7 -10.75 -20.50 14.93
C TYR A 7 -9.97 -19.45 15.73
N PHE A 8 -8.66 -19.36 15.47
CA PHE A 8 -7.98 -18.11 15.69
C PHE A 8 -8.70 -17.14 14.76
N ASN A 9 -9.51 -16.28 15.37
CA ASN A 9 -10.13 -15.18 14.66
C ASN A 9 -8.98 -14.26 14.28
N HIS A 10 -8.33 -14.55 13.15
CA HIS A 10 -7.12 -13.88 12.68
C HIS A 10 -7.41 -12.41 12.31
N GLY A 11 -8.66 -11.96 12.48
CA GLY A 11 -9.17 -10.65 12.12
C GLY A 11 -9.17 -10.44 10.62
N ASN A 12 -9.45 -9.21 10.22
CA ASN A 12 -9.67 -8.83 8.84
C ASN A 12 -8.74 -7.68 8.46
N MET A 13 -8.37 -7.63 7.19
CA MET A 13 -7.58 -6.58 6.54
C MET A 13 -8.42 -6.03 5.39
N VAL A 14 -8.46 -4.71 5.26
CA VAL A 14 -9.19 -4.01 4.20
C VAL A 14 -8.26 -3.00 3.56
N GLY A 15 -8.18 -3.04 2.24
CA GLY A 15 -7.61 -1.98 1.41
C GLY A 15 -8.72 -1.37 0.56
N LEU A 16 -8.82 -0.05 0.54
CA LEU A 16 -9.88 0.68 -0.16
C LEU A 16 -9.33 1.92 -0.86
N ALA A 17 -9.54 2.02 -2.17
CA ALA A 17 -9.27 3.24 -2.92
C ALA A 17 -10.46 4.20 -2.85
N CYS A 18 -10.15 5.50 -2.78
CA CYS A 18 -11.09 6.61 -2.78
C CYS A 18 -10.56 7.75 -3.68
N ASP A 19 -11.31 8.83 -3.82
CA ASP A 19 -10.95 9.93 -4.72
C ASP A 19 -9.63 10.63 -4.29
N GLU A 20 -9.42 10.72 -2.98
CA GLU A 20 -8.31 11.47 -2.37
C GLU A 20 -7.10 10.58 -2.01
N GLY A 21 -7.17 9.25 -2.20
CA GLY A 21 -6.11 8.34 -1.79
C GLY A 21 -6.52 6.90 -1.55
N LEU A 22 -5.79 6.21 -0.67
CA LEU A 22 -6.03 4.84 -0.24
C LEU A 22 -6.18 4.75 1.28
N VAL A 23 -7.04 3.85 1.74
CA VAL A 23 -7.16 3.45 3.15
C VAL A 23 -6.73 1.99 3.26
N LEU A 24 -5.79 1.69 4.15
CA LEU A 24 -5.35 0.34 4.48
C LEU A 24 -5.54 0.12 5.98
N ALA A 25 -6.29 -0.91 6.39
CA ALA A 25 -6.62 -1.12 7.79
C ALA A 25 -6.71 -2.59 8.18
N THR A 26 -6.60 -2.85 9.48
CA THR A 26 -6.87 -4.16 10.08
C THR A 26 -7.44 -4.02 11.48
N ASN A 27 -8.36 -4.92 11.85
CA ASN A 27 -8.88 -5.04 13.22
C ASN A 27 -8.18 -6.15 14.03
N SER A 28 -7.04 -6.65 13.55
CA SER A 28 -6.32 -7.76 14.18
C SER A 28 -5.00 -7.33 14.80
N ARG A 29 -4.74 -7.80 16.02
CA ARG A 29 -3.41 -7.68 16.66
C ARG A 29 -2.39 -8.68 16.09
N ASP A 30 -2.86 -9.64 15.32
CA ASP A 30 -2.04 -10.64 14.63
C ASP A 30 -1.60 -10.18 13.24
N HIS A 31 -2.04 -9.00 12.80
CA HIS A 31 -1.55 -8.32 11.61
C HIS A 31 -0.72 -7.09 12.00
N LEU A 32 0.12 -6.62 11.09
CA LEU A 32 0.90 -5.40 11.22
C LEU A 32 0.88 -4.62 9.90
N LEU A 33 0.88 -3.29 10.03
CA LEU A 33 1.16 -2.38 8.92
C LEU A 33 2.67 -2.09 8.88
N TYR A 34 3.32 -2.54 7.82
CA TYR A 34 4.72 -2.31 7.53
C TYR A 34 4.87 -1.14 6.56
N HIS A 35 5.74 -0.20 6.89
CA HIS A 35 6.21 0.83 5.98
C HIS A 35 7.28 0.24 5.07
N LEU A 36 7.08 0.27 3.76
CA LEU A 36 8.04 -0.22 2.77
C LEU A 36 8.81 0.93 2.12
N ASP A 37 8.11 2.01 1.77
CA ASP A 37 8.65 3.26 1.22
C ASP A 37 7.70 4.43 1.57
N ASP A 38 8.10 5.68 1.29
CA ASP A 38 7.40 6.91 1.69
C ASP A 38 5.87 6.90 1.40
N SER A 39 5.45 6.22 0.33
CA SER A 39 4.04 6.08 -0.05
C SER A 39 3.63 4.63 -0.31
N ILE A 40 4.35 3.65 0.26
CA ILE A 40 4.09 2.22 0.06
C ILE A 40 4.03 1.50 1.41
N PHE A 41 2.88 0.89 1.68
CA PHE A 41 2.59 0.17 2.93
C PHE A 41 2.09 -1.25 2.65
N LEU A 42 2.33 -2.13 3.60
CA LEU A 42 1.94 -3.54 3.54
C LEU A 42 1.24 -3.94 4.83
N CYS A 43 0.03 -4.48 4.72
CA CYS A 43 -0.63 -5.19 5.81
C CYS A 43 -0.38 -6.69 5.68
N ALA A 44 0.20 -7.30 6.72
CA ALA A 44 0.56 -8.72 6.70
C ALA A 44 0.50 -9.37 8.09
N PRO A 45 0.39 -10.72 8.18
CA PRO A 45 0.46 -11.45 9.44
C PRO A 45 1.79 -11.26 10.16
N ARG A 46 1.71 -11.18 11.49
CA ARG A 46 2.82 -10.95 12.43
C ARG A 46 3.69 -12.19 12.67
N SER A 47 3.43 -13.31 11.97
CA SER A 47 4.21 -14.54 12.16
C SER A 47 5.68 -14.32 11.81
N ALA A 48 6.59 -15.02 12.50
CA ALA A 48 8.03 -14.85 12.32
C ALA A 48 8.47 -15.09 10.86
N ASN A 49 7.93 -16.11 10.19
CA ASN A 49 8.23 -16.39 8.79
C ASN A 49 7.84 -15.23 7.86
N ASN A 50 6.67 -14.62 8.08
CA ASN A 50 6.25 -13.45 7.30
C ASN A 50 7.18 -12.26 7.58
N ARG A 51 7.45 -12.00 8.87
CA ARG A 51 8.31 -10.89 9.29
C ARG A 51 9.70 -10.96 8.65
N ASP A 52 10.35 -12.13 8.65
CA ASP A 52 11.70 -12.26 8.09
C ASP A 52 11.73 -12.02 6.58
N LYS A 53 10.72 -12.50 5.85
CA LYS A 53 10.59 -12.25 4.40
C LYS A 53 10.36 -10.77 4.11
N ILE A 54 9.46 -10.13 4.86
CA ILE A 54 9.12 -8.70 4.71
C ILE A 54 10.33 -7.84 5.03
N LEU A 55 11.07 -8.12 6.11
CA LEU A 55 12.27 -7.35 6.48
C LEU A 55 13.35 -7.42 5.40
N GLN A 56 13.50 -8.55 4.71
CA GLN A 56 14.42 -8.64 3.57
C GLN A 56 13.98 -7.76 2.39
N VAL A 57 12.67 -7.63 2.15
CA VAL A 57 12.14 -6.70 1.14
C VAL A 57 12.38 -5.27 1.60
N CYS A 58 12.07 -4.91 2.84
CA CYS A 58 12.33 -3.57 3.40
C CYS A 58 13.79 -3.17 3.21
N ALA A 59 14.75 -4.04 3.55
CA ALA A 59 16.17 -3.76 3.37
C ALA A 59 16.56 -3.54 1.90
N GLN A 60 15.97 -4.29 0.97
CA GLN A 60 16.21 -4.13 -0.46
C GLN A 60 15.61 -2.82 -1.00
N VAL A 61 14.40 -2.47 -0.56
CA VAL A 61 13.75 -1.20 -0.91
C VAL A 61 14.56 -0.03 -0.36
N GLU A 62 15.02 -0.11 0.88
CA GLU A 62 15.85 0.93 1.51
C GLU A 62 17.17 1.13 0.75
N TYR A 63 17.83 0.05 0.36
CA TYR A 63 19.05 0.14 -0.47
C TYR A 63 18.78 0.84 -1.81
N ILE A 64 17.68 0.51 -2.50
CA ILE A 64 17.33 1.12 -3.79
C ILE A 64 17.01 2.62 -3.63
N THR A 65 16.19 2.95 -2.64
CA THR A 65 15.65 4.31 -2.47
C THR A 65 16.65 5.26 -1.81
N ARG A 66 17.35 4.81 -0.77
CA ARG A 66 18.28 5.65 0.01
C ARG A 66 19.70 5.59 -0.50
N ASP A 67 20.24 4.38 -0.71
CA ASP A 67 21.67 4.24 -1.04
C ASP A 67 21.93 4.52 -2.52
N LEU A 68 21.01 4.11 -3.40
CA LEU A 68 21.11 4.37 -4.85
C LEU A 68 20.36 5.62 -5.30
N GLY A 69 19.51 6.20 -4.45
CA GLY A 69 18.71 7.39 -4.78
C GLY A 69 17.68 7.15 -5.89
N GLN A 70 17.24 5.90 -6.08
CA GLN A 70 16.32 5.52 -7.15
C GLN A 70 14.88 5.48 -6.64
N THR A 71 13.92 5.91 -7.47
CA THR A 71 12.49 5.72 -7.18
C THR A 71 12.10 4.26 -7.41
N ILE A 72 11.31 3.70 -6.51
CA ILE A 72 10.74 2.35 -6.66
C ILE A 72 9.23 2.44 -6.89
N THR A 73 8.68 1.55 -7.71
CA THR A 73 7.23 1.47 -7.96
C THR A 73 6.55 0.48 -7.01
N VAL A 74 5.24 0.64 -6.81
CA VAL A 74 4.44 -0.31 -6.02
C VAL A 74 4.49 -1.69 -6.65
N ASP A 75 4.49 -1.76 -7.99
CA ASP A 75 4.58 -3.00 -8.75
C ASP A 75 5.92 -3.72 -8.49
N GLN A 76 7.04 -3.00 -8.47
CA GLN A 76 8.36 -3.58 -8.17
C GLN A 76 8.42 -4.14 -6.75
N VAL A 77 7.87 -3.42 -5.77
CA VAL A 77 7.78 -3.90 -4.39
C VAL A 77 6.91 -5.15 -4.31
N GLN A 78 5.78 -5.16 -5.01
CA GLN A 78 4.88 -6.30 -5.07
C GLN A 78 5.54 -7.53 -5.72
N ASP A 79 6.37 -7.35 -6.75
CA ASP A 79 7.13 -8.42 -7.38
C ASP A 79 8.18 -9.00 -6.41
N MET A 80 8.88 -8.15 -5.67
CA MET A 80 9.82 -8.59 -4.63
C MET A 80 9.13 -9.44 -3.56
N LEU A 81 7.96 -8.99 -3.07
CA LEU A 81 7.15 -9.75 -2.12
C LEU A 81 6.71 -11.09 -2.73
N SER A 82 6.14 -11.07 -3.93
CA SER A 82 5.68 -12.27 -4.63
C SER A 82 6.80 -13.29 -4.81
N TRP A 83 8.02 -12.83 -5.09
CA TRP A 83 9.20 -13.69 -5.18
C TRP A 83 9.59 -14.31 -3.83
N LYS A 84 9.53 -13.57 -2.71
CA LYS A 84 9.79 -14.11 -1.37
C LYS A 84 8.77 -15.15 -0.93
N TYR A 85 7.56 -15.08 -1.47
CA TYR A 85 6.41 -15.94 -1.15
C TYR A 85 6.12 -17.03 -2.20
N LYS A 86 6.98 -17.20 -3.20
CA LYS A 86 6.73 -18.09 -4.35
C LYS A 86 6.48 -19.56 -3.98
N ASP A 87 7.08 -20.03 -2.89
CA ASP A 87 7.04 -21.42 -2.43
C ASP A 87 5.97 -21.64 -1.34
N GLU A 88 5.12 -20.65 -1.08
CA GLU A 88 4.12 -20.69 -0.01
C GLU A 88 2.72 -20.93 -0.59
N ASP A 89 2.01 -21.93 -0.04
CA ASP A 89 0.69 -22.33 -0.55
C ASP A 89 -0.41 -21.31 -0.23
N SER A 90 -0.26 -20.56 0.85
CA SER A 90 -1.22 -19.53 1.26
C SER A 90 -0.49 -18.36 1.94
N VAL A 91 -0.67 -17.17 1.37
CA VAL A 91 -0.15 -15.92 1.93
C VAL A 91 -1.26 -14.90 1.83
N TYR A 92 -1.54 -14.19 2.92
CA TYR A 92 -2.58 -13.19 2.96
C TYR A 92 -1.94 -11.84 3.27
N THR A 93 -1.64 -11.07 2.23
CA THR A 93 -1.12 -9.71 2.40
C THR A 93 -1.86 -8.73 1.51
N LEU A 94 -1.91 -7.47 1.97
CA LEU A 94 -2.42 -6.34 1.21
C LEU A 94 -1.33 -5.27 1.12
N THR A 95 -0.85 -5.01 -0.10
CA THR A 95 0.06 -3.90 -0.37
C THR A 95 -0.76 -2.74 -0.90
N ALA A 96 -0.58 -1.55 -0.34
CA ALA A 96 -1.21 -0.33 -0.82
C ALA A 96 -0.14 0.75 -0.99
N GLY A 97 -0.22 1.51 -2.07
CA GLY A 97 0.71 2.60 -2.27
C GLY A 97 0.41 3.49 -3.45
N GLN A 98 1.21 4.54 -3.57
CA GLN A 98 1.22 5.42 -4.72
C GLN A 98 2.60 5.45 -5.35
N ASP A 99 2.63 5.44 -6.68
CA ASP A 99 3.81 5.75 -7.47
C ASP A 99 3.45 6.65 -8.65
N GLY A 100 4.41 6.89 -9.57
CA GLY A 100 4.21 7.74 -10.74
C GLY A 100 3.11 7.27 -11.71
N SER A 101 2.60 6.04 -11.57
CA SER A 101 1.48 5.52 -12.35
C SER A 101 0.12 5.58 -11.64
N GLY A 102 0.10 6.08 -10.40
CA GLY A 102 -1.11 6.38 -9.64
C GLY A 102 -1.21 5.60 -8.34
N LEU A 103 -2.44 5.31 -7.90
CA LEU A 103 -2.75 4.57 -6.68
C LEU A 103 -2.87 3.06 -6.98
N HIS A 104 -2.34 2.22 -6.10
CA HIS A 104 -2.26 0.77 -6.26
C HIS A 104 -2.70 0.07 -4.98
N ILE A 105 -3.58 -0.92 -5.13
CA ILE A 105 -3.80 -1.94 -4.12
C ILE A 105 -3.52 -3.29 -4.77
N TYR A 106 -2.65 -4.06 -4.14
CA TYR A 106 -2.38 -5.44 -4.47
C TYR A 106 -2.81 -6.34 -3.34
N SER A 107 -3.47 -7.43 -3.70
CA SER A 107 -3.69 -8.53 -2.77
C SER A 107 -2.93 -9.76 -3.24
N LEU A 108 -2.08 -10.28 -2.37
CA LEU A 108 -1.44 -11.57 -2.54
C LEU A 108 -2.29 -12.61 -1.78
N LYS A 109 -2.74 -13.65 -2.50
CA LYS A 109 -3.49 -14.80 -1.95
C LYS A 109 -2.71 -16.11 -2.10
N SER A 110 -1.88 -16.20 -3.14
CA SER A 110 -0.93 -17.29 -3.40
C SER A 110 0.12 -16.82 -4.42
N SER A 111 1.17 -17.61 -4.66
CA SER A 111 2.25 -17.34 -5.60
C SER A 111 1.83 -17.14 -7.08
N LYS A 112 0.54 -17.30 -7.40
CA LYS A 112 0.00 -17.29 -8.77
C LYS A 112 -0.34 -15.90 -9.31
N GLY A 113 0.26 -14.86 -8.75
CA GLY A 113 0.21 -13.49 -9.26
C GLY A 113 -0.63 -12.55 -8.41
N SER A 114 -0.17 -11.31 -8.32
CA SER A 114 -0.87 -10.19 -7.70
C SER A 114 -1.68 -9.44 -8.74
N ARG A 115 -2.91 -9.04 -8.38
CA ARG A 115 -3.78 -8.23 -9.24
C ARG A 115 -3.98 -6.86 -8.62
N LYS A 116 -3.85 -5.80 -9.44
CA LYS A 116 -4.24 -4.44 -9.07
C LYS A 116 -5.76 -4.36 -8.95
N VAL A 117 -6.25 -3.89 -7.81
CA VAL A 117 -7.69 -3.80 -7.51
C VAL A 117 -8.02 -2.43 -6.89
N MET A 118 -9.28 -2.02 -6.94
CA MET A 118 -9.74 -0.79 -6.27
C MET A 118 -10.06 -1.02 -4.79
N TYR A 119 -10.26 -2.27 -4.41
CA TYR A 119 -10.48 -2.67 -3.04
C TYR A 119 -10.06 -4.12 -2.85
N ALA A 120 -9.68 -4.47 -1.64
CA ALA A 120 -9.34 -5.82 -1.25
C ALA A 120 -9.75 -6.08 0.19
N VAL A 121 -10.29 -7.26 0.44
CA VAL A 121 -10.63 -7.73 1.77
C VAL A 121 -9.96 -9.09 1.97
N ARG A 122 -9.36 -9.31 3.13
CA ARG A 122 -8.78 -10.60 3.54
C ARG A 122 -9.04 -10.84 5.00
N GLY A 123 -9.32 -12.08 5.39
CA GLY A 123 -9.47 -12.43 6.79
C GLY A 123 -10.50 -13.50 7.04
N THR A 124 -10.97 -13.54 8.29
CA THR A 124 -11.90 -14.58 8.77
C THR A 124 -13.32 -14.38 8.22
N GLU A 125 -13.73 -13.14 8.01
CA GLU A 125 -15.07 -12.75 7.54
C GLU A 125 -15.02 -12.15 6.13
N GLU A 126 -14.09 -12.60 5.29
CA GLU A 126 -13.83 -12.02 3.96
C GLU A 126 -15.10 -11.90 3.11
N ASP A 127 -15.93 -12.94 3.03
CA ASP A 127 -17.12 -12.97 2.17
C ASP A 127 -18.23 -12.01 2.64
N ASP A 128 -18.47 -11.93 3.95
CA ASP A 128 -19.47 -11.02 4.54
C ASP A 128 -19.05 -9.56 4.37
N ILE A 129 -17.79 -9.27 4.66
CA ILE A 129 -17.22 -7.92 4.53
C ILE A 129 -17.20 -7.50 3.06
N LEU A 130 -16.82 -8.40 2.15
CA LEU A 130 -16.84 -8.12 0.72
C LEU A 130 -18.26 -7.85 0.22
N SER A 131 -19.26 -8.59 0.70
CA SER A 131 -20.66 -8.37 0.33
C SER A 131 -21.16 -6.99 0.79
N TYR A 132 -20.88 -6.60 2.03
CA TYR A 132 -21.21 -5.25 2.53
C TYR A 132 -20.47 -4.16 1.74
N LEU A 133 -19.18 -4.37 1.44
CA LEU A 133 -18.37 -3.43 0.68
C LEU A 133 -18.96 -3.20 -0.72
N LEU A 134 -19.39 -4.26 -1.42
CA LEU A 134 -19.97 -4.17 -2.76
C LEU A 134 -21.29 -3.37 -2.78
N GLU A 135 -22.04 -3.34 -1.69
CA GLU A 135 -23.29 -2.59 -1.57
C GLU A 135 -23.07 -1.09 -1.28
N HIS A 136 -21.96 -0.74 -0.61
CA HIS A 136 -21.74 0.60 -0.07
C HIS A 136 -20.58 1.36 -0.73
N TRP A 137 -19.71 0.67 -1.47
CA TRP A 137 -18.56 1.30 -2.13
C TRP A 137 -18.95 2.04 -3.41
N ARG A 138 -18.31 3.19 -3.62
CA ARG A 138 -18.31 3.96 -4.86
C ARG A 138 -16.91 4.53 -5.11
N GLN A 139 -16.57 4.75 -6.37
CA GLN A 139 -15.23 5.20 -6.75
C GLN A 139 -14.92 6.64 -6.28
N ASP A 140 -15.96 7.47 -6.16
CA ASP A 140 -15.91 8.88 -5.77
C ASP A 140 -16.13 9.11 -4.26
N LEU A 141 -15.89 8.09 -3.43
CA LEU A 141 -15.88 8.28 -1.98
C LEU A 141 -14.85 9.34 -1.61
N LYS A 142 -15.26 10.28 -0.74
CA LYS A 142 -14.32 11.13 -0.03
C LYS A 142 -13.52 10.30 0.96
N LEU A 143 -12.34 10.77 1.34
CA LEU A 143 -11.49 10.05 2.30
C LEU A 143 -12.24 9.76 3.61
N SER A 144 -12.93 10.74 4.17
CA SER A 144 -13.71 10.58 5.41
C SER A 144 -14.83 9.51 5.28
N GLU A 145 -15.45 9.39 4.12
CA GLU A 145 -16.47 8.37 3.85
C GLU A 145 -15.84 6.99 3.69
N ALA A 146 -14.67 6.92 3.02
CA ALA A 146 -13.90 5.68 2.88
C ALA A 146 -13.40 5.17 4.23
N GLU A 147 -12.88 6.04 5.09
CA GLU A 147 -12.47 5.67 6.46
C GLU A 147 -13.64 5.15 7.28
N GLN A 148 -14.80 5.82 7.23
CA GLN A 148 -15.99 5.36 7.95
C GLN A 148 -16.47 4.00 7.42
N LEU A 149 -16.51 3.84 6.09
CA LEU A 149 -16.86 2.56 5.47
C LEU A 149 -15.91 1.43 5.92
N VAL A 150 -14.60 1.67 5.99
CA VAL A 150 -13.63 0.70 6.50
C VAL A 150 -13.88 0.34 7.97
N ARG A 151 -14.24 1.31 8.82
CA ARG A 151 -14.58 1.06 10.22
C ARG A 151 -15.84 0.21 10.36
N ASP A 152 -16.85 0.48 9.54
CA ASP A 152 -18.10 -0.27 9.51
C ASP A 152 -17.86 -1.71 9.02
N LEU A 153 -17.07 -1.87 7.96
CA LEU A 153 -16.65 -3.17 7.42
C LEU A 153 -15.92 -4.03 8.45
N LEU A 154 -15.05 -3.42 9.24
CA LEU A 154 -14.32 -4.10 10.30
C LEU A 154 -15.14 -4.32 11.59
N LYS A 155 -16.45 -3.99 11.54
CA LYS A 155 -17.45 -4.16 12.62
C LYS A 155 -16.99 -3.61 13.96
N LEU A 156 -16.27 -2.49 13.94
CA LEU A 156 -15.68 -1.91 15.14
C LEU A 156 -16.77 -1.36 16.08
N ASN A 157 -16.85 -1.90 17.28
CA ASN A 157 -17.72 -1.43 18.35
C ASN A 157 -16.88 -0.81 19.48
N GLY A 158 -16.98 0.51 19.66
CA GLY A 158 -16.35 1.18 20.81
C GLY A 158 -14.82 1.09 20.84
N ASN A 159 -14.28 0.18 21.66
CA ASN A 159 -12.85 0.07 22.00
C ASN A 159 -12.13 -1.07 21.27
N ASP A 160 -12.69 -1.51 20.14
CA ASP A 160 -12.11 -2.55 19.30
C ASP A 160 -10.79 -2.10 18.67
N TYR A 161 -9.87 -3.05 18.48
CA TYR A 161 -8.55 -2.75 17.92
C TYR A 161 -8.68 -2.32 16.46
N LEU A 162 -7.99 -1.26 16.09
CA LEU A 162 -7.86 -0.81 14.72
C LEU A 162 -6.47 -0.23 14.49
N ASP A 163 -5.75 -0.81 13.53
CA ASP A 163 -4.65 -0.12 12.86
C ASP A 163 -5.16 0.36 11.50
N LEU A 164 -4.99 1.65 11.23
CA LEU A 164 -5.42 2.29 9.98
C LEU A 164 -4.31 3.19 9.46
N CYS A 165 -4.04 3.09 8.18
CA CYS A 165 -3.10 3.90 7.43
C CYS A 165 -3.83 4.54 6.24
N VAL A 166 -3.60 5.83 6.05
CA VAL A 166 -4.08 6.59 4.90
C VAL A 166 -2.89 6.98 4.04
N ILE A 167 -3.00 6.74 2.74
CA ILE A 167 -2.03 7.15 1.73
C ILE A 167 -2.72 8.19 0.86
N TYR A 168 -2.37 9.45 1.04
CA TYR A 168 -2.96 10.56 0.29
C TYR A 168 -2.43 10.55 -1.14
N LYS A 169 -3.32 10.84 -2.09
CA LYS A 169 -2.93 11.09 -3.47
C LYS A 169 -2.04 12.33 -3.51
N ALA A 170 -0.78 12.17 -3.92
CA ALA A 170 0.10 13.30 -4.16
C ALA A 170 -0.52 14.22 -5.24
N GLU A 171 -0.56 15.52 -4.95
CA GLU A 171 -0.90 16.53 -5.95
C GLU A 171 0.13 16.44 -7.10
N GLU A 172 -0.36 16.47 -8.34
CA GLU A 172 0.52 16.61 -9.50
C GLU A 172 1.29 17.93 -9.36
N LYS A 173 2.51 17.87 -8.85
CA LYS A 173 3.43 18.99 -8.99
C LYS A 173 3.72 19.11 -10.48
N GLU A 174 3.09 20.08 -11.14
CA GLU A 174 3.51 20.55 -12.45
C GLU A 174 5.01 20.88 -12.35
N PHE A 175 5.85 19.98 -12.85
CA PHE A 175 7.25 20.29 -13.08
C PHE A 175 7.28 21.32 -14.21
N PHE A 176 7.33 22.61 -13.85
CA PHE A 176 7.73 23.65 -14.78
C PHE A 176 9.20 23.44 -15.14
N ASP A 177 9.46 22.59 -16.13
CA ASP A 177 10.74 22.55 -16.84
C ASP A 177 10.79 23.74 -17.82
N GLY A 178 10.93 24.93 -17.26
CA GLY A 178 11.19 26.14 -18.02
C GLY A 178 12.69 26.20 -18.34
N PRO A 179 13.10 26.41 -19.61
CA PRO A 179 14.51 26.46 -19.94
C PRO A 179 15.18 27.63 -19.21
N GLN A 180 16.17 27.32 -18.36
CA GLN A 180 17.09 28.31 -17.82
C GLN A 180 17.88 28.91 -18.99
N LYS A 181 17.41 30.04 -19.51
CA LYS A 181 18.26 30.92 -20.31
C LYS A 181 19.37 31.43 -19.39
N GLN A 182 20.55 30.82 -19.49
CA GLN A 182 21.78 31.48 -19.08
C GLN A 182 21.90 32.76 -19.92
N ALA A 183 21.82 33.91 -19.26
CA ALA A 183 22.23 35.17 -19.85
C ALA A 183 23.75 35.10 -20.04
N ILE A 184 24.17 34.82 -21.27
CA ILE A 184 25.55 35.05 -21.70
C ILE A 184 25.61 36.53 -22.09
N GLU A 185 25.89 37.41 -21.13
CA GLU A 185 26.33 38.77 -21.46
C GLU A 185 27.83 38.68 -21.77
N GLY A 186 28.14 38.54 -23.06
CA GLY A 186 29.46 38.80 -23.60
C GLY A 186 29.74 40.29 -23.56
N PHE A 187 30.72 40.69 -22.78
CA PHE A 187 31.42 41.95 -22.96
C PHE A 187 32.72 41.66 -23.70
N ASP A 188 32.69 41.82 -25.02
CA ASP A 188 33.90 42.00 -25.82
C ASP A 188 34.24 43.49 -25.90
N GLU A 189 35.54 43.72 -25.82
CA GLU A 189 36.29 44.97 -25.81
C GLU A 189 36.06 45.82 -27.07
N ASN A 190 36.17 47.15 -26.96
CA ASN A 190 36.97 48.03 -27.84
C ASN A 190 36.69 49.51 -27.58
N GLY A 191 37.72 50.23 -27.15
CA GLY A 191 37.70 51.68 -26.99
C GLY A 191 39.12 52.24 -27.03
N SER A 192 39.67 52.30 -28.23
CA SER A 192 40.86 53.09 -28.55
C SER A 192 40.50 54.57 -28.56
N ASP A 193 41.17 55.38 -27.74
CA ASP A 193 41.94 56.58 -28.14
C ASP A 193 42.69 57.16 -26.93
#